data_AF-A0A8C6AY90-F1
#
_entry.id   AF-A0A8C6AY90-F1
#
_cell.length_a   1.000
_cell.length_b   1.000
_cell.length_c   1.000
_cell.angle_alpha   90.00
_cell.angle_beta   90.00
_cell.angle_gamma   90.00
#
_symmetry.space_group_name_H-M   'P 1'
#
loop_
_entity.id
_entity.type
_entity.pdbx_description
1 polymer ?
#
loop_
_entity_poly.entity_id
_entity_poly.type
_entity_poly.pdbx_seq_one_letter_code
_entity_poly.pdbx_strand_id
1 'polypeptide(L)'
;MLLLGRLAREDYVDIDAGVIKPGVATEEIDHVVHLACIARNCYPSPLNYYNFPKSCCTSVNKVVCHGIPDRWPLQEGDIVNVDITLYHNVYHGDLNEMFFVGDVDEQAWKLVQTTCECLMQATDAAGHIFTIEPIICEGGRQDEAWMDGWTAVMRDGKLSAQSEHNLLVTDTSCEILTP
;
A
#
# COMPACT_ATOMS: atom_id res chain seq x y z
N MET A 1 0.00 10.62 -15.60
CA MET A 1 0.83 10.62 -14.39
C MET A 1 0.29 11.53 -13.30
N LEU A 2 0.41 12.87 -13.36
CA LEU A 2 -0.13 13.76 -12.31
C LEU A 2 -1.63 13.57 -11.99
N LEU A 3 -2.48 13.48 -13.02
CA LEU A 3 -3.90 13.18 -12.82
C LEU A 3 -4.11 11.82 -12.15
N LEU A 4 -3.32 10.83 -12.54
CA LEU A 4 -3.50 9.45 -12.08
C LEU A 4 -3.06 9.28 -10.63
N GLY A 5 -1.95 9.89 -10.23
CA GLY A 5 -1.54 9.89 -8.83
C GLY A 5 -2.52 10.63 -7.92
N ARG A 6 -3.17 11.71 -8.40
CA ARG A 6 -4.28 12.34 -7.67
C ARG A 6 -5.49 11.41 -7.54
N LEU A 7 -5.91 10.74 -8.62
CA LEU A 7 -7.03 9.79 -8.56
C LEU A 7 -6.72 8.63 -7.62
N ALA A 8 -5.47 8.16 -7.59
CA ALA A 8 -5.03 7.14 -6.65
C ALA A 8 -5.06 7.62 -5.19
N ARG A 9 -4.65 8.87 -4.92
CA ARG A 9 -4.82 9.47 -3.59
C ARG A 9 -6.29 9.62 -3.19
N GLU A 10 -7.19 9.89 -4.13
CA GLU A 10 -8.62 9.97 -3.83
C GLU A 10 -9.23 8.63 -3.43
N ASP A 11 -8.72 7.49 -3.92
CA ASP A 11 -9.14 6.16 -3.43
C ASP A 11 -8.78 5.98 -1.94
N TYR A 12 -7.64 6.53 -1.47
CA TYR A 12 -7.30 6.55 -0.04
C TYR A 12 -8.28 7.35 0.80
N VAL A 13 -8.79 8.48 0.28
CA VAL A 13 -9.81 9.28 0.99
C VAL A 13 -11.09 8.46 1.21
N ASP A 14 -11.46 7.61 0.25
CA ASP A 14 -12.64 6.76 0.35
C ASP A 14 -12.45 5.61 1.38
N ILE A 15 -11.21 5.13 1.56
CA ILE A 15 -10.85 4.09 2.54
C ILE A 15 -10.70 4.67 3.96
N ASP A 16 -10.04 5.83 4.07
CA ASP A 16 -9.82 6.54 5.34
C ASP A 16 -11.12 7.14 5.91
N ALA A 17 -12.21 7.17 5.13
CA ALA A 17 -13.56 7.54 5.56
C ALA A 17 -14.21 6.54 6.55
N GLY A 18 -13.42 5.83 7.37
CA GLY A 18 -13.87 4.96 8.44
C GLY A 18 -14.07 3.49 8.05
N VAL A 19 -13.44 3.05 6.95
CA VAL A 19 -13.42 1.63 6.54
C VAL A 19 -12.38 0.85 7.36
N ILE A 20 -11.20 1.41 7.60
CA ILE A 20 -10.16 0.76 8.42
C ILE A 20 -10.54 0.85 9.90
N LYS A 21 -11.10 -0.23 10.44
CA LYS A 21 -11.47 -0.37 11.86
C LYS A 21 -11.61 -1.84 12.27
N PRO A 22 -11.57 -2.15 13.57
CA PRO A 22 -11.78 -3.50 14.05
C PRO A 22 -13.09 -4.10 13.53
N GLY A 23 -13.04 -5.36 13.12
CA GLY A 23 -14.18 -6.13 12.62
C GLY A 23 -14.43 -6.05 11.12
N VAL A 24 -13.77 -5.13 10.39
CA VAL A 24 -13.87 -5.05 8.93
C VAL A 24 -12.94 -6.06 8.28
N ALA A 25 -13.45 -6.86 7.34
CA ALA A 25 -12.64 -7.80 6.58
C ALA A 25 -11.87 -7.08 5.45
N THR A 26 -10.69 -7.58 5.10
CA THR A 26 -9.88 -6.99 4.02
C THR A 26 -10.58 -7.08 2.65
N GLU A 27 -11.45 -8.09 2.43
CA GLU A 27 -12.30 -8.16 1.24
C GLU A 27 -13.30 -7.00 1.13
N GLU A 28 -13.70 -6.39 2.25
CA GLU A 28 -14.57 -5.21 2.24
C GLU A 28 -13.80 -3.96 1.82
N ILE A 29 -12.53 -3.85 2.22
CA ILE A 29 -11.60 -2.79 1.78
C ILE A 29 -11.39 -2.90 0.26
N ASP A 30 -11.07 -4.09 -0.23
CA ASP A 30 -10.92 -4.37 -1.67
C ASP A 30 -12.17 -4.00 -2.47
N HIS A 31 -13.36 -4.29 -1.93
CA HIS A 31 -14.61 -3.93 -2.60
C HIS A 31 -14.79 -2.40 -2.71
N VAL A 32 -14.45 -1.64 -1.66
CA VAL A 32 -14.47 -0.17 -1.71
C VAL A 32 -13.48 0.35 -2.75
N VAL A 33 -12.23 -0.14 -2.74
CA VAL A 33 -11.21 0.24 -3.72
C VAL A 33 -11.63 -0.09 -5.15
N HIS A 34 -12.21 -1.27 -5.36
CA HIS A 34 -12.69 -1.67 -6.67
C HIS A 34 -13.76 -0.71 -7.20
N LEU A 35 -14.77 -0.39 -6.40
CA LEU A 35 -15.85 0.52 -6.80
C LEU A 35 -15.34 1.95 -7.02
N ALA A 36 -14.45 2.43 -6.17
CA ALA A 36 -13.79 3.73 -6.25
C ALA A 36 -13.01 3.86 -7.57
N CYS A 37 -12.20 2.86 -7.91
CA CYS A 37 -11.44 2.79 -9.14
C CYS A 37 -12.35 2.82 -10.39
N ILE A 38 -13.42 2.03 -10.41
CA ILE A 38 -14.39 1.99 -11.52
C ILE A 38 -15.14 3.33 -11.65
N ALA A 39 -15.55 3.95 -10.53
CA ALA A 39 -16.22 5.25 -10.52
C ALA A 39 -15.36 6.36 -11.15
N ARG A 40 -14.04 6.22 -11.09
CA ARG A 40 -13.04 7.13 -11.68
C ARG A 40 -12.68 6.80 -13.13
N ASN A 41 -13.37 5.84 -13.76
CA ASN A 41 -13.07 5.31 -15.10
C ASN A 41 -11.65 4.72 -15.22
N CYS A 42 -11.14 4.16 -14.12
CA CYS A 42 -9.85 3.49 -14.07
C CYS A 42 -10.03 1.96 -14.04
N TYR A 43 -8.95 1.25 -14.34
CA TYR A 43 -8.85 -0.19 -14.10
C TYR A 43 -7.95 -0.45 -12.88
N PRO A 44 -8.32 -1.34 -11.94
CA PRO A 44 -7.47 -1.66 -10.80
C PRO A 44 -6.32 -2.55 -11.26
N SER A 45 -5.11 -2.00 -11.36
CA SER A 45 -3.97 -2.65 -11.99
C SER A 45 -3.59 -4.01 -11.38
N PRO A 46 -3.69 -4.22 -10.05
CA PRO A 46 -3.40 -5.53 -9.46
C PRO A 46 -4.34 -6.63 -9.99
N LEU A 47 -5.56 -6.28 -10.38
CA LEU A 47 -6.54 -7.28 -10.81
C LEU A 47 -6.03 -8.04 -12.02
N ASN A 48 -5.93 -9.36 -11.89
CA ASN A 48 -5.43 -10.29 -12.90
C ASN A 48 -3.97 -10.05 -13.35
N TYR A 49 -3.22 -9.17 -12.68
CA TYR A 49 -1.79 -9.03 -12.91
C TYR A 49 -1.09 -10.33 -12.50
N TYR A 50 -0.53 -11.08 -13.46
CA TYR A 50 -0.05 -12.45 -13.26
C TYR A 50 -1.06 -13.40 -12.56
N ASN A 51 -2.36 -13.16 -12.75
CA ASN A 51 -3.48 -13.84 -12.08
C ASN A 51 -3.67 -13.49 -10.59
N PHE A 52 -3.17 -12.35 -10.10
CA PHE A 52 -3.54 -11.84 -8.78
C PHE A 52 -5.06 -11.65 -8.71
N PRO A 53 -5.74 -12.13 -7.65
CA PRO A 53 -7.20 -12.33 -7.69
C PRO A 53 -8.02 -11.11 -7.26
N LYS A 54 -7.39 -10.01 -6.84
CA LYS A 54 -8.03 -8.87 -6.17
C LYS A 54 -7.60 -7.52 -6.75
N SER A 55 -8.26 -6.45 -6.34
CA SER A 55 -8.11 -5.11 -6.92
C SER A 55 -7.06 -4.26 -6.22
N CYS A 56 -6.70 -4.62 -4.99
CA CYS A 56 -5.61 -4.04 -4.21
C CYS A 56 -4.90 -5.13 -3.39
N CYS A 57 -3.76 -4.79 -2.78
CA CYS A 57 -3.14 -5.62 -1.76
C CYS A 57 -3.49 -5.08 -0.36
N THR A 58 -3.69 -5.98 0.59
CA THR A 58 -3.90 -5.64 2.01
C THR A 58 -2.95 -6.46 2.87
N SER A 59 -1.91 -5.84 3.41
CA SER A 59 -0.82 -6.53 4.12
C SER A 59 -0.89 -6.21 5.62
N VAL A 60 -1.36 -7.16 6.41
CA VAL A 60 -1.58 -7.00 7.86
C VAL A 60 -0.37 -7.51 8.65
N ASN A 61 0.11 -6.71 9.61
CA ASN A 61 1.12 -7.06 10.61
C ASN A 61 2.45 -7.60 10.02
N LYS A 62 2.63 -8.92 10.00
CA LYS A 62 3.86 -9.60 9.54
C LYS A 62 3.93 -9.79 8.02
N VAL A 63 2.85 -9.43 7.33
CA VAL A 63 2.79 -9.50 5.87
C VAL A 63 3.62 -8.32 5.33
N VAL A 64 4.65 -8.68 4.58
CA VAL A 64 5.65 -7.77 3.99
C VAL A 64 5.00 -6.98 2.86
N CYS A 65 4.39 -7.68 1.90
CA CYS A 65 3.63 -7.11 0.80
C CYS A 65 2.72 -8.17 0.17
N HIS A 66 1.87 -7.75 -0.77
CA HIS A 66 1.02 -8.60 -1.60
C HIS A 66 0.04 -9.50 -0.83
N GLY A 67 -0.37 -9.11 0.37
CA GLY A 67 -1.45 -9.79 1.08
C GLY A 67 -2.73 -9.77 0.24
N ILE A 68 -3.34 -10.93 0.02
CA ILE A 68 -4.58 -11.06 -0.75
C ILE A 68 -5.76 -10.70 0.16
N PRO A 69 -6.60 -9.71 -0.20
CA PRO A 69 -7.85 -9.42 0.51
C PRO A 69 -8.74 -10.67 0.70
N ASP A 70 -9.14 -10.93 1.95
CA ASP A 70 -9.90 -12.11 2.36
C ASP A 70 -10.95 -11.78 3.43
N ARG A 71 -11.56 -12.82 4.02
CA ARG A 71 -12.67 -12.67 4.97
C ARG A 71 -12.20 -12.45 6.41
N TRP A 72 -10.89 -12.37 6.66
CA TRP A 72 -10.36 -12.22 8.01
C TRP A 72 -10.57 -10.79 8.49
N PRO A 73 -11.30 -10.57 9.61
CA PRO A 73 -11.54 -9.24 10.12
C PRO A 73 -10.28 -8.66 10.77
N LEU A 74 -10.03 -7.38 10.52
CA LEU A 74 -9.03 -6.59 11.21
C LEU A 74 -9.31 -6.56 12.73
N GLN A 75 -8.25 -6.55 13.53
CA GLN A 75 -8.30 -6.56 14.99
C GLN A 75 -7.78 -5.24 15.56
N GLU A 76 -8.25 -4.91 16.77
CA GLU A 76 -7.71 -3.77 17.54
C GLU A 76 -6.20 -3.95 17.74
N GLY A 77 -5.42 -2.93 17.40
CA GLY A 77 -3.96 -2.92 17.49
C GLY A 77 -3.24 -3.45 16.24
N ASP A 78 -3.96 -3.91 15.22
CA ASP A 78 -3.35 -4.27 13.94
C ASP A 78 -2.77 -3.03 13.23
N ILE A 79 -1.71 -3.26 12.47
CA ILE A 79 -1.29 -2.36 11.39
C ILE A 79 -1.60 -3.03 10.05
N VAL A 80 -2.12 -2.26 9.10
CA VAL A 80 -2.45 -2.76 7.77
C VAL A 80 -1.93 -1.80 6.70
N ASN A 81 -1.11 -2.31 5.79
CA ASN A 81 -0.82 -1.62 4.54
C ASN A 81 -1.97 -1.88 3.56
N VAL A 82 -2.42 -0.83 2.87
CA VAL A 82 -3.21 -0.99 1.64
C VAL A 82 -2.37 -0.45 0.51
N ASP A 83 -2.29 -1.19 -0.59
CA ASP A 83 -1.50 -0.87 -1.78
C ASP A 83 -2.42 -0.77 -3.00
N ILE A 84 -2.41 0.40 -3.64
CA ILE A 84 -3.34 0.77 -4.71
C ILE A 84 -2.59 1.22 -5.95
N THR A 85 -2.82 0.50 -7.04
CA THR A 85 -2.37 0.90 -8.37
C THR A 85 -3.56 1.07 -9.32
N LEU A 86 -3.78 2.27 -9.87
CA LEU A 86 -4.79 2.49 -10.92
C LEU A 86 -4.16 2.56 -12.30
N TYR A 87 -4.88 2.05 -13.30
CA TYR A 87 -4.58 2.21 -14.70
C TYR A 87 -5.59 3.13 -15.39
N HIS A 88 -5.10 4.16 -16.07
CA HIS A 88 -5.92 5.09 -16.84
C HIS A 88 -5.14 5.67 -18.01
N ASN A 89 -5.75 5.69 -19.20
CA ASN A 89 -5.18 6.26 -20.42
C ASN A 89 -3.72 5.87 -20.65
N VAL A 90 -3.41 4.57 -20.63
CA VAL A 90 -2.08 3.95 -20.83
C VAL A 90 -1.04 4.19 -19.73
N TYR A 91 -1.42 4.77 -18.59
CA TYR A 91 -0.53 4.99 -17.46
C TYR A 91 -0.98 4.22 -16.22
N HIS A 92 -0.02 3.87 -15.37
CA HIS A 92 -0.24 3.38 -14.02
C HIS A 92 0.15 4.45 -12.99
N GLY A 93 -0.60 4.54 -11.89
CA GLY A 93 -0.26 5.36 -10.73
C GLY A 93 -0.41 4.49 -9.49
N ASP A 94 0.59 4.53 -8.64
CA ASP A 94 0.96 3.54 -7.62
C ASP A 94 1.33 4.26 -6.33
N LEU A 95 0.73 3.82 -5.23
CA LEU A 95 1.03 4.27 -3.87
C LEU A 95 0.51 3.26 -2.86
N ASN A 96 1.14 3.27 -1.69
CA ASN A 96 0.68 2.52 -0.53
C ASN A 96 0.93 3.28 0.78
N GLU A 97 0.06 3.07 1.76
CA GLU A 97 0.17 3.67 3.09
C GLU A 97 -0.16 2.63 4.17
N MET A 98 0.45 2.82 5.35
CA MET A 98 0.11 2.08 6.56
C MET A 98 -1.03 2.78 7.31
N PHE A 99 -2.00 1.98 7.76
CA PHE A 99 -3.06 2.41 8.65
C PHE A 99 -2.97 1.70 10.00
N PHE A 100 -3.38 2.41 11.04
CA PHE A 100 -3.58 1.87 12.37
C PHE A 100 -5.03 1.40 12.52
N VAL A 101 -5.22 0.20 13.04
CA VAL A 101 -6.55 -0.33 13.36
C VAL A 101 -6.84 -0.10 14.84
N GLY A 102 -7.49 1.03 15.13
CA GLY A 102 -7.71 1.47 16.51
C GLY A 102 -6.43 2.00 17.15
N ASP A 103 -6.24 1.73 18.45
CA ASP A 103 -5.04 2.13 19.20
C ASP A 103 -3.91 1.12 18.99
N VAL A 104 -2.75 1.59 18.56
CA VAL A 104 -1.53 0.79 18.35
C VAL A 104 -0.48 1.06 19.41
N ASP A 105 0.46 0.12 19.60
CA ASP A 105 1.57 0.32 20.53
C ASP A 105 2.66 1.27 19.97
N GLU A 106 3.56 1.71 20.86
CA GLU A 106 4.65 2.64 20.51
C GLU A 106 5.60 2.03 19.45
N GLN A 107 5.72 0.70 19.43
CA GLN A 107 6.64 0.01 18.53
C GLN A 107 6.12 0.03 17.09
N ALA A 108 4.84 -0.30 16.91
CA ALA A 108 4.11 -0.18 15.64
C ALA A 108 4.11 1.26 15.13
N TRP A 109 3.84 2.23 16.01
CA TRP A 109 3.88 3.65 15.63
C TRP A 109 5.27 4.08 15.12
N LYS A 110 6.33 3.71 15.85
CA LYS A 110 7.72 4.05 15.48
C LYS A 110 8.15 3.38 14.18
N LEU A 111 7.72 2.15 13.94
CA LEU A 111 7.99 1.43 12.69
C LEU A 111 7.38 2.16 11.49
N VAL A 112 6.11 2.53 11.59
CA VAL A 112 5.41 3.28 10.52
C VAL A 112 6.08 4.63 10.28
N GLN A 113 6.39 5.38 11.34
CA GLN A 113 7.06 6.67 11.20
C GLN A 113 8.42 6.55 10.49
N THR A 114 9.25 5.58 10.91
CA THR A 114 10.59 5.38 10.33
C THR A 114 10.51 5.05 8.83
N THR A 115 9.50 4.26 8.44
CA THR A 115 9.27 3.88 7.04
C THR A 115 8.97 5.09 6.16
N CYS A 116 8.11 5.99 6.63
CA CYS A 116 7.79 7.26 5.97
C CYS A 116 9.04 8.16 5.84
N GLU A 117 9.87 8.25 6.89
CA GLU A 117 11.11 9.04 6.86
C GLU A 117 12.14 8.50 5.86
N CYS A 118 12.23 7.17 5.68
CA CYS A 118 13.09 6.55 4.69
C CYS A 118 12.66 6.86 3.25
N LEU A 119 11.35 6.81 2.98
CA LEU A 119 10.77 7.15 1.67
C LEU A 119 11.16 8.57 1.25
N MET A 120 11.03 9.53 2.17
CA MET A 120 11.32 10.94 1.90
C MET A 120 12.80 11.25 1.63
N GLN A 121 13.73 10.36 1.99
CA GLN A 121 15.18 10.59 1.84
C GLN A 121 15.74 10.13 0.49
N ALA A 122 15.00 9.34 -0.31
CA ALA A 122 15.58 8.52 -1.37
C ALA A 122 15.55 9.10 -2.81
N THR A 123 15.56 10.42 -3.00
CA THR A 123 15.40 11.05 -4.34
C THR A 123 16.70 11.54 -4.99
N ASP A 124 17.14 10.96 -6.13
CA ASP A 124 18.22 11.52 -6.95
C ASP A 124 18.22 10.95 -8.41
N ALA A 125 17.62 11.66 -9.38
CA ALA A 125 17.93 11.65 -10.85
C ALA A 125 16.81 12.22 -11.74
N ALA A 126 17.00 13.40 -12.35
CA ALA A 126 16.00 14.13 -13.15
C ALA A 126 15.42 13.38 -14.36
N GLY A 127 14.11 13.56 -14.61
CA GLY A 127 13.38 13.06 -15.79
C GLY A 127 12.83 11.63 -15.66
N HIS A 128 13.13 10.93 -14.56
CA HIS A 128 12.62 9.59 -14.30
C HIS A 128 11.31 9.62 -13.50
N ILE A 129 10.44 8.64 -13.76
CA ILE A 129 9.30 8.31 -12.91
C ILE A 129 9.53 6.91 -12.37
N PHE A 130 9.56 6.77 -11.05
CA PHE A 130 9.72 5.50 -10.35
C PHE A 130 8.98 5.54 -9.02
N THR A 131 8.76 4.37 -8.44
CA THR A 131 8.27 4.21 -7.07
C THR A 131 9.46 4.12 -6.12
N ILE A 132 9.30 4.70 -4.95
CA ILE A 132 10.12 4.35 -3.80
C ILE A 132 9.14 3.75 -2.80
N GLU A 133 9.40 2.52 -2.36
CA GLU A 133 8.44 1.70 -1.60
C GLU A 133 9.15 0.91 -0.47
N PRO A 134 9.87 1.56 0.47
CA PRO A 134 10.61 0.86 1.50
C PRO A 134 9.69 0.00 2.36
N ILE A 135 10.07 -1.28 2.51
CA ILE A 135 9.49 -2.16 3.53
C ILE A 135 10.48 -2.26 4.69
N ILE A 136 10.05 -1.85 5.88
CA ILE A 136 10.84 -1.90 7.10
C ILE A 136 10.25 -2.96 8.02
N CYS A 137 11.11 -3.75 8.66
CA CYS A 137 10.71 -4.86 9.51
C CYS A 137 11.31 -4.69 10.90
N GLU A 138 10.57 -5.07 11.95
CA GLU A 138 11.09 -5.04 13.34
C GLU A 138 12.16 -6.09 13.61
N GLY A 139 12.23 -7.08 12.73
CA GLY A 139 13.00 -8.30 12.89
C GLY A 139 14.20 -8.39 11.96
N GLY A 140 14.38 -9.58 11.40
CA GLY A 140 15.31 -9.81 10.31
C GLY A 140 14.87 -9.16 9.01
N ARG A 141 15.55 -9.49 7.91
CA ARG A 141 15.22 -9.06 6.54
C ARG A 141 14.71 -10.22 5.67
N GLN A 142 14.53 -11.39 6.28
CA GLN A 142 14.24 -12.63 5.56
C GLN A 142 12.73 -12.82 5.48
N ASP A 143 12.25 -12.97 4.25
CA ASP A 143 10.87 -13.24 3.91
C ASP A 143 10.66 -14.66 3.35
N GLU A 144 9.42 -15.10 3.34
CA GLU A 144 8.95 -16.29 2.64
C GLU A 144 7.56 -16.05 2.04
N ALA A 145 7.26 -16.72 0.93
CA ALA A 145 5.95 -16.65 0.28
C ALA A 145 5.02 -17.75 0.83
N TRP A 146 3.75 -17.43 1.03
CA TRP A 146 2.72 -18.41 1.35
C TRP A 146 2.36 -19.30 0.16
N MET A 147 1.59 -20.36 0.43
CA MET A 147 1.15 -21.33 -0.58
C MET A 147 0.21 -20.73 -1.64
N ASP A 148 -0.34 -19.54 -1.40
CA ASP A 148 -1.11 -18.79 -2.39
C ASP A 148 -0.24 -18.24 -3.54
N GLY A 149 1.08 -18.23 -3.39
CA GLY A 149 2.04 -17.76 -4.39
C GLY A 149 2.23 -16.25 -4.43
N TRP A 150 1.61 -15.49 -3.50
CA TRP A 150 1.58 -14.02 -3.49
C TRP A 150 2.01 -13.44 -2.15
N THR A 151 1.39 -13.88 -1.05
CA THR A 151 1.55 -13.24 0.26
C THR A 151 2.98 -13.45 0.77
N ALA A 152 3.77 -12.37 0.82
CA ALA A 152 5.11 -12.38 1.38
C ALA A 152 5.05 -12.07 2.87
N VAL A 153 5.71 -12.86 3.71
CA VAL A 153 5.71 -12.69 5.17
C VAL A 153 7.09 -12.74 5.78
N MET A 154 7.25 -12.06 6.91
CA MET A 154 8.46 -12.14 7.74
C MET A 154 8.67 -13.56 8.29
N ARG A 155 9.85 -14.14 8.06
CA ARG A 155 10.19 -15.50 8.56
C ARG A 155 10.24 -15.61 10.07
N ASP A 156 10.56 -14.52 10.75
CA ASP A 156 10.56 -14.47 12.23
C ASP A 156 9.20 -14.08 12.81
N GLY A 157 8.20 -13.85 11.96
CA GLY A 157 6.82 -13.55 12.33
C GLY A 157 6.61 -12.16 12.94
N LYS A 158 7.62 -11.29 12.94
CA LYS A 158 7.50 -9.92 13.45
C LYS A 158 6.82 -8.99 12.45
N LEU A 159 6.48 -7.77 12.90
CA LEU A 159 5.79 -6.80 12.07
C LEU A 159 6.68 -6.28 10.93
N SER A 160 6.01 -5.91 9.84
CA SER A 160 6.55 -5.17 8.70
C SER A 160 5.62 -4.01 8.36
N ALA A 161 6.19 -2.93 7.85
CA ALA A 161 5.47 -1.75 7.40
C ALA A 161 6.04 -1.28 6.05
N GLN A 162 5.17 -0.77 5.18
CA GLN A 162 5.52 -0.27 3.86
C GLN A 162 4.87 1.08 3.61
N SER A 163 5.57 1.97 2.92
CA SER A 163 5.00 3.21 2.41
C SER A 163 5.56 3.46 1.03
N GLU A 164 4.74 4.00 0.13
CA GLU A 164 5.13 4.19 -1.25
C GLU A 164 4.58 5.47 -1.88
N HIS A 165 5.41 6.09 -2.72
CA HIS A 165 4.98 7.13 -3.63
C HIS A 165 5.54 6.95 -5.04
N ASN A 166 4.73 7.29 -6.05
CA ASN A 166 5.24 7.64 -7.37
C ASN A 166 5.91 9.01 -7.34
N LEU A 167 7.11 9.05 -7.88
CA LEU A 167 7.95 10.23 -7.89
C LEU A 167 8.27 10.62 -9.32
N LEU A 168 8.08 11.91 -9.66
CA LEU A 168 8.60 12.51 -10.87
C LEU A 168 9.82 13.35 -10.49
N VAL A 169 11.00 12.93 -10.93
CA VAL A 169 12.19 13.75 -10.69
C VAL A 169 12.26 14.87 -11.71
N THR A 170 12.43 16.11 -11.24
CA THR A 170 12.59 17.31 -12.05
C THR A 170 14.07 17.69 -12.14
N ASP A 171 14.41 18.70 -12.95
CA ASP A 171 15.80 19.17 -13.10
C ASP A 171 16.43 19.66 -11.78
N THR A 172 15.61 20.03 -10.79
CA THR A 172 16.07 20.66 -9.54
C THR A 172 15.52 20.01 -8.26
N SER A 173 14.59 19.06 -8.36
CA SER A 173 13.91 18.46 -7.20
C SER A 173 13.20 17.15 -7.59
N CYS A 174 12.34 16.66 -6.71
CA CYS A 174 11.37 15.62 -7.01
C CYS A 174 9.94 16.12 -6.74
N GLU A 175 8.97 15.74 -7.57
CA GLU A 175 7.54 15.97 -7.39
C GLU A 175 6.87 14.65 -7.01
N ILE A 176 6.19 14.63 -5.86
CA ILE A 176 5.38 13.49 -5.43
C ILE A 176 4.09 13.52 -6.24
N LEU A 177 3.89 12.50 -7.09
CA LEU A 177 2.72 12.40 -7.96
C LEU A 177 1.48 11.91 -7.20
N THR A 178 1.68 11.22 -6.08
CA THR A 178 0.67 10.67 -5.17
C THR A 178 0.74 11.33 -3.79
N PRO A 179 0.62 12.67 -3.68
CA PRO A 179 0.87 13.42 -2.45
C PRO A 179 -0.13 13.09 -1.33
#